data_AF-F0GGI3-F1
#
_entry.id   AF-F0GGI3-F1
#
_cell.length_a   1.000
_cell.length_b   1.000
_cell.length_c   1.000
_cell.angle_alpha   90.00
_cell.angle_beta   90.00
_cell.angle_gamma   90.00
#
_symmetry.space_group_name_H-M   'P 1'
#
loop_
_entity.id
_entity.type
_entity.pdbx_description
1 polymer ?
#
loop_
_entity_poly.entity_id
_entity_poly.type
_entity_poly.pdbx_seq_one_letter_code
_entity_poly.pdbx_strand_id
1 'polypeptide(L)' 'MIDLADILSSALPDAVAWAEAQAARGLAQGLPLTPSQADDARSVGVAQPERVRVVVADRLAVP' A
#
# COMPACT_ATOMS: atom_id res chain seq x y z
N MET A 1 -2.61 -14.32 -28.63
CA MET A 1 -1.69 -13.57 -27.76
C MET A 1 -2.57 -12.65 -26.95
N ILE A 2 -2.57 -12.75 -25.62
CA ILE A 2 -3.43 -11.88 -24.81
C ILE A 2 -2.78 -10.51 -24.73
N ASP A 3 -3.55 -9.45 -25.02
CA ASP A 3 -3.10 -8.07 -24.83
C ASP A 3 -3.14 -7.72 -23.35
N LEU A 4 -2.01 -7.26 -22.82
CA LEU A 4 -1.90 -6.83 -21.43
C LEU A 4 -2.81 -5.63 -21.16
N ALA A 5 -3.02 -4.74 -22.12
CA ALA A 5 -3.90 -3.59 -21.98
C ALA A 5 -5.37 -4.02 -21.73
N ASP A 6 -5.81 -5.09 -22.40
CA ASP A 6 -7.17 -5.62 -22.26
C ASP A 6 -7.36 -6.29 -20.89
N ILE A 7 -6.39 -7.09 -20.43
CA ILE A 7 -6.43 -7.69 -19.09
C ILE A 7 -6.46 -6.59 -18.03
N LEU A 8 -5.53 -5.63 -18.10
CA LEU A 8 -5.39 -4.60 -17.09
C LEU A 8 -6.66 -3.74 -17.01
N SER A 9 -7.26 -3.40 -18.13
CA SER A 9 -8.50 -2.61 -18.14
C SER A 9 -9.63 -3.29 -17.35
N SER A 10 -9.76 -4.62 -17.45
CA SER A 10 -10.74 -5.39 -16.68
C SER A 10 -10.34 -5.63 -15.22
N ALA A 11 -9.04 -5.77 -14.92
CA ALA A 11 -8.55 -6.10 -13.58
C ALA A 11 -8.29 -4.87 -12.69
N LEU A 12 -8.12 -3.68 -13.29
CA LEU A 12 -7.82 -2.43 -12.58
C LEU A 12 -8.87 -2.07 -11.51
N PRO A 13 -10.20 -2.17 -11.77
CA PRO A 13 -11.20 -1.87 -10.75
C PRO A 13 -11.04 -2.73 -9.49
N ASP A 14 -10.85 -4.03 -9.67
CA ASP A 14 -10.68 -4.96 -8.55
C ASP A 14 -9.35 -4.74 -7.83
N ALA A 15 -8.27 -4.44 -8.58
CA ALA A 15 -6.97 -4.10 -8.00
C ALA A 15 -7.03 -2.82 -7.15
N VAL A 16 -7.76 -1.79 -7.60
CA VAL A 16 -7.97 -0.55 -6.85
C VAL A 16 -8.77 -0.83 -5.57
N ALA A 17 -9.90 -1.53 -5.68
CA ALA A 17 -10.74 -1.86 -4.53
C ALA A 17 -9.96 -2.69 -3.50
N TRP A 18 -9.16 -3.65 -3.97
CA TRP A 18 -8.27 -4.44 -3.12
C TRP A 18 -7.22 -3.56 -2.42
N ALA A 19 -6.57 -2.65 -3.15
CA ALA A 19 -5.52 -1.78 -2.60
C ALA A 19 -6.09 -0.84 -1.52
N GLU A 20 -7.28 -0.28 -1.74
CA GLU A 20 -7.98 0.54 -0.76
C GLU A 20 -8.32 -0.26 0.50
N ALA A 21 -8.78 -1.51 0.36
CA ALA A 21 -9.06 -2.38 1.48
C ALA A 21 -7.79 -2.72 2.28
N GLN A 22 -6.67 -2.99 1.62
CA GLN A 22 -5.38 -3.19 2.31
C GLN A 22 -4.91 -1.92 3.01
N ALA A 23 -5.09 -0.75 2.39
CA ALA A 23 -4.73 0.53 3.00
C ALA A 23 -5.57 0.81 4.25
N ALA A 24 -6.89 0.62 4.19
CA ALA A 24 -7.77 0.78 5.33
C ALA A 24 -7.40 -0.18 6.47
N ARG A 25 -7.14 -1.45 6.14
CA ARG A 25 -6.69 -2.44 7.12
C ARG A 25 -5.35 -2.05 7.73
N GLY A 26 -4.39 -1.63 6.92
CA GLY A 26 -3.06 -1.19 7.37
C GLY A 26 -3.12 0.04 8.27
N LEU A 27 -3.99 0.99 7.97
CA LEU A 27 -4.21 2.16 8.81
C LEU A 27 -4.79 1.79 10.19
N ALA A 28 -5.66 0.79 10.24
CA ALA A 28 -6.30 0.34 11.48
C ALA A 28 -5.38 -0.52 12.37
N GLN A 29 -4.57 -1.41 11.78
CA GLN A 29 -3.83 -2.44 12.53
C GLN A 29 -2.31 -2.28 12.50
N GLY A 30 -1.79 -1.46 11.58
CA GLY A 30 -0.35 -1.34 11.35
C GLY A 30 0.37 -0.54 12.42
N LEU A 31 1.67 -0.75 12.52
CA LEU A 31 2.52 -0.02 13.44
C LEU A 31 2.86 1.36 12.86
N PRO A 32 2.89 2.42 13.69
CA PRO A 32 3.46 3.69 13.25
C PRO A 32 4.95 3.52 12.91
N LEU A 33 5.46 4.38 12.05
CA LEU A 33 6.90 4.47 11.84
C LEU A 33 7.60 4.80 13.15
N THR A 34 8.75 4.18 13.36
CA THR A 34 9.70 4.64 14.39
C THR A 34 10.23 6.04 14.02
N PRO A 35 10.79 6.80 14.98
CA PRO A 35 11.37 8.11 14.68
C PRO A 35 12.39 8.08 13.54
N SER A 36 13.31 7.10 13.55
CA SER A 36 14.32 6.98 12.48
C SER A 36 13.70 6.67 11.11
N GLN A 37 12.70 5.80 11.05
CA GLN A 37 11.98 5.52 9.80
C GLN A 37 11.19 6.72 9.29
N ALA A 38 10.63 7.52 10.20
CA ALA A 38 9.96 8.77 9.84
C ALA A 38 10.96 9.79 9.27
N ASP A 39 12.16 9.88 9.85
CA ASP A 39 13.25 10.73 9.33
C ASP A 39 13.68 10.27 7.93
N ASP A 40 13.86 8.97 7.72
CA ASP A 40 14.15 8.39 6.41
C ASP A 40 13.06 8.75 5.39
N ALA A 41 11.78 8.59 5.78
CA ALA A 41 10.65 8.94 4.92
C ALA A 41 10.64 10.43 4.53
N ARG A 42 10.96 11.34 5.45
CA ARG A 42 11.07 12.77 5.13
C ARG A 42 12.23 13.05 4.18
N SER A 43 13.36 12.35 4.34
CA SER A 43 14.55 12.55 3.50
C SER A 43 14.28 12.27 2.02
N VAL A 44 13.34 11.38 1.71
CA VAL A 44 12.92 11.03 0.34
C VAL A 44 11.65 11.76 -0.11
N GLY A 45 11.15 12.73 0.67
CA GLY A 45 10.03 13.59 0.29
C GLY A 45 8.63 13.10 0.68
N VAL A 46 8.50 12.13 1.61
CA VAL A 46 7.19 11.77 2.15
C VAL A 46 6.64 12.93 2.97
N ALA A 47 5.50 13.49 2.54
CA ALA A 47 4.93 14.70 3.13
C ALA A 47 4.38 14.51 4.55
N GLN A 48 3.79 13.34 4.85
CA GLN A 48 3.11 13.06 6.14
C GLN A 48 3.49 11.66 6.68
N PRO A 49 4.75 11.44 7.10
CA PRO A 49 5.21 10.14 7.59
C PRO A 49 4.43 9.61 8.79
N GLU A 50 3.88 10.50 9.62
CA GLU A 50 3.08 10.18 10.80
C GLU A 50 1.77 9.45 10.48
N ARG A 51 1.28 9.55 9.23
CA ARG A 51 0.12 8.82 8.73
C ARG A 51 0.47 7.45 8.17
N VAL A 52 1.75 7.17 7.95
CA VAL A 52 2.20 5.87 7.43
C VAL A 52 2.06 4.82 8.52
N ARG A 53 1.61 3.64 8.11
CA ARG A 53 1.51 2.45 8.96
C ARG A 53 2.17 1.29 8.24
N VAL A 54 2.97 0.52 8.98
CA VAL A 54 3.66 -0.67 8.47
C VAL A 54 2.96 -1.90 9.02
N VAL A 55 2.58 -2.81 8.12
CA VAL A 55 2.07 -4.13 8.45
C VAL A 55 3.12 -5.15 8.02
N VAL A 56 3.63 -5.92 8.96
CA VAL A 56 4.44 -7.10 8.64
C VAL A 56 3.46 -8.26 8.42
N ALA A 57 3.47 -8.83 7.22
CA ALA A 57 2.61 -9.94 6.86
C ALA A 57 3.42 -11.02 6.15
N ASP A 58 3.18 -12.28 6.51
CA ASP A 58 3.87 -13.41 5.88
C ASP A 58 3.39 -13.64 4.44
N ARG A 59 2.17 -13.20 4.12
CA ARG A 59 1.58 -13.26 2.78
C ARG A 59 0.70 -12.04 2.53
N LEU A 60 0.81 -11.50 1.32
CA LEU A 60 -0.08 -10.50 0.79
C LEU A 60 -0.99 -11.18 -0.24
N ALA A 61 -2.30 -11.13 -0.03
CA ALA A 61 -3.24 -11.68 -1.00
C ALA A 61 -3.13 -10.91 -2.32
N VAL A 62 -3.21 -11.60 -3.46
CA VAL A 62 -3.35 -10.91 -4.74
C VAL A 62 -4.81 -10.46 -4.92
N PRO A 63 -5.05 -9.31 -5.59
CA PRO A 63 -6.37 -8.96 -6.10
C PRO A 63 -6.91 -10.04 -7.06
#